data_AF-A0A391P201-F1
#
_entry.id   AF-A0A391P201-F1
#
_cell.length_a   1.000
_cell.length_b   1.000
_cell.length_c   1.000
_cell.angle_alpha   90.00
_cell.angle_beta   90.00
_cell.angle_gamma   90.00
#
_symmetry.space_group_name_H-M   'P 1'
#
loop_
_entity.id
_entity.type
_entity.pdbx_description
1 polymer ?
#
loop_
_entity_poly.entity_id
_entity_poly.type
_entity_poly.pdbx_seq_one_letter_code
_entity_poly.pdbx_strand_id
1 'polypeptide(L)'
;MTDALLNGKTNFLTKCKIENISFRIGSADNIDSLRLKMPTISWAKAYALIVGRDNIKGSIFEVVSAHIDGNANGAIRVTSSSQSTISKTWSADNTGKCVYSTNFLPYAEVTVMYVGFKSVEVYHSES
;
A
#
# COMPACT_ATOMS: atom_id res chain seq x y z
N MET A 1 -19.74 -2.87 -42.12
CA MET A 1 -19.81 -3.58 -40.83
C MET A 1 -19.18 -2.68 -39.80
N THR A 2 -19.97 -2.28 -38.81
CA THR A 2 -19.62 -1.33 -37.76
C THR A 2 -18.74 -2.00 -36.72
N ASP A 3 -17.49 -1.53 -36.60
CA ASP A 3 -16.66 -1.77 -35.43
C ASP A 3 -17.26 -1.01 -34.24
N ALA A 4 -18.23 -1.64 -33.59
CA ALA A 4 -18.63 -1.30 -32.23
C ALA A 4 -17.48 -1.71 -31.28
N LEU A 5 -16.41 -0.92 -31.30
CA LEU A 5 -15.29 -0.99 -30.35
C LEU A 5 -15.81 -0.70 -28.94
N LEU A 6 -16.13 -1.78 -28.21
CA LEU A 6 -16.07 -1.95 -26.75
C LEU A 6 -15.98 -0.65 -25.92
N ASN A 7 -17.04 0.16 -25.95
CA ASN A 7 -17.09 1.46 -25.28
C ASN A 7 -17.37 1.34 -23.76
N GLY A 8 -16.78 0.36 -23.08
CA GLY A 8 -17.11 0.04 -21.68
C GLY A 8 -16.04 -0.68 -20.84
N LYS A 9 -14.85 -0.95 -21.40
CA LYS A 9 -13.73 -1.63 -20.72
C LYS A 9 -12.43 -0.94 -21.16
N THR A 10 -11.50 -0.45 -20.36
CA THR A 10 -11.25 -0.44 -18.91
C THR A 10 -10.07 0.52 -18.70
N ASN A 11 -10.29 1.77 -18.28
CA ASN A 11 -9.22 2.68 -17.85
C ASN A 11 -8.61 2.28 -16.47
N PHE A 12 -8.81 1.04 -16.05
CA PHE A 12 -8.27 0.49 -14.82
C PHE A 12 -6.77 0.26 -14.95
N LEU A 13 -6.34 -0.42 -16.02
CA LEU A 13 -4.92 -0.75 -16.25
C LEU A 13 -4.07 0.51 -16.46
N THR A 14 -4.63 1.58 -17.01
CA THR A 14 -3.92 2.86 -17.16
C THR A 14 -3.75 3.64 -15.85
N LYS A 15 -4.50 3.29 -14.81
CA LYS A 15 -4.45 3.94 -13.48
C LYS A 15 -3.80 3.06 -12.40
N CYS A 16 -3.67 1.77 -12.66
CA CYS A 16 -3.02 0.81 -11.79
C CYS A 16 -1.50 0.86 -12.00
N LYS A 17 -0.76 1.01 -10.91
CA LYS A 17 0.70 0.92 -10.88
C LYS A 17 1.10 -0.36 -10.15
N ILE A 18 2.23 -0.92 -10.56
CA ILE A 18 2.79 -2.14 -9.97
C ILE A 18 4.24 -1.85 -9.61
N GLU A 19 4.60 -2.08 -8.35
CA GLU A 19 5.96 -1.91 -7.84
C GLU A 19 6.40 -3.17 -7.10
N ASN A 20 7.66 -3.58 -7.30
CA ASN A 20 8.28 -4.65 -6.52
C ASN A 20 9.17 -4.03 -5.45
N ILE A 21 8.98 -4.45 -4.21
CA ILE A 21 9.63 -3.89 -3.03
C ILE A 21 10.32 -5.01 -2.27
N SER A 22 11.60 -4.82 -1.98
CA SER A 22 12.40 -5.70 -1.13
C SER A 22 12.76 -4.97 0.16
N PHE A 23 12.52 -5.61 1.30
CA PHE A 23 12.82 -5.08 2.62
C PHE A 23 14.26 -5.43 3.03
N ARG A 24 14.94 -4.55 3.76
CA ARG A 24 16.37 -4.68 4.06
C ARG A 24 16.70 -5.85 5.00
N ILE A 25 18.00 -6.15 5.03
CA ILE A 25 18.66 -7.00 6.02
C ILE A 25 18.70 -6.23 7.36
N GLY A 26 17.69 -6.42 8.20
CA GLY A 26 17.63 -5.83 9.55
C GLY A 26 17.66 -6.88 10.65
N SER A 27 18.13 -6.52 11.84
CA SER A 27 17.83 -7.26 13.09
C SER A 27 16.36 -7.08 13.45
N ALA A 28 15.82 -7.89 14.37
CA ALA A 28 14.43 -7.80 14.82
C ALA A 28 14.05 -6.42 15.40
N ASP A 29 15.04 -5.59 15.75
CA ASP A 29 14.86 -4.26 16.34
C ASP A 29 14.77 -3.12 15.31
N ASN A 30 15.06 -3.40 14.03
CA ASN A 30 15.01 -2.45 12.92
C ASN A 30 14.01 -2.92 11.86
N ILE A 31 12.72 -2.76 12.16
CA ILE A 31 11.63 -3.24 11.30
C ILE A 31 11.25 -2.15 10.29
N ASP A 32 11.51 -2.43 9.02
CA ASP A 32 11.09 -1.59 7.92
C ASP A 32 9.56 -1.40 7.89
N SER A 33 9.14 -0.21 7.48
CA SER A 33 7.74 0.11 7.26
C SER A 33 7.45 0.29 5.78
N LEU A 34 6.39 -0.37 5.28
CA LEU A 34 5.86 -0.05 3.96
C LEU A 34 4.98 1.19 4.09
N ARG A 35 5.24 2.22 3.27
CA ARG A 35 4.49 3.48 3.24
C ARG A 35 3.87 3.69 1.87
N LEU A 36 2.57 3.97 1.85
CA LEU A 36 1.77 4.32 0.68
C LEU A 36 1.42 5.81 0.77
N LYS A 37 2.05 6.65 -0.06
CA LYS A 37 1.85 8.10 -0.01
C LYS A 37 0.51 8.49 -0.60
N MET A 38 -0.31 9.19 0.18
CA MET A 38 -1.58 9.74 -0.28
C MET A 38 -1.36 11.01 -1.11
N PRO A 39 -2.21 11.29 -2.09
CA PRO A 39 -2.27 12.63 -2.67
C PRO A 39 -2.81 13.63 -1.65
N THR A 40 -2.50 14.91 -1.81
CA THR A 40 -2.84 15.97 -0.83
C THR A 40 -4.20 16.62 -1.08
N ILE A 41 -4.98 16.06 -2.00
CA ILE A 41 -6.28 16.59 -2.40
C ILE A 41 -7.40 16.07 -1.48
N SER A 42 -8.34 16.93 -1.12
CA SER A 42 -9.54 16.52 -0.36
C SER A 42 -10.31 15.45 -1.11
N TRP A 43 -10.89 14.50 -0.37
CA TRP A 43 -11.66 13.38 -0.93
C TRP A 43 -10.89 12.43 -1.85
N ALA A 44 -9.55 12.47 -1.82
CA ALA A 44 -8.72 11.46 -2.45
C ALA A 44 -9.10 10.07 -1.97
N LYS A 45 -9.13 9.09 -2.88
CA LYS A 45 -9.39 7.67 -2.60
C LYS A 45 -8.28 6.84 -3.22
N ALA A 46 -7.78 5.87 -2.48
CA ALA A 46 -6.71 5.01 -2.93
C ALA A 46 -6.89 3.59 -2.36
N TYR A 47 -6.31 2.61 -3.06
CA TYR A 47 -6.25 1.24 -2.58
C TYR A 47 -5.03 0.52 -3.16
N ALA A 48 -4.57 -0.51 -2.45
CA ALA A 48 -3.49 -1.38 -2.85
C ALA A 48 -3.80 -2.84 -2.47
N LEU A 49 -3.38 -3.73 -3.35
CA LEU A 49 -3.22 -5.17 -3.09
C LEU A 49 -1.71 -5.44 -2.99
N ILE A 50 -1.30 -6.04 -1.88
CA ILE A 50 0.10 -6.33 -1.59
C ILE A 50 0.20 -7.83 -1.42
N VAL A 51 0.98 -8.46 -2.28
CA VAL A 51 1.22 -9.89 -2.27
C VAL A 51 2.72 -10.15 -2.22
N GLY A 52 3.13 -11.19 -1.53
CA GLY A 52 4.54 -11.51 -1.45
C GLY A 52 4.85 -12.61 -0.48
N ARG A 53 6.07 -12.62 0.02
CA ARG A 53 6.56 -13.61 0.96
C ARG A 53 7.54 -12.97 1.93
N ASP A 54 7.50 -13.41 3.17
CA ASP A 54 8.62 -13.22 4.08
C ASP A 54 9.44 -14.51 4.20
N ASN A 55 10.71 -14.37 4.57
CA ASN A 55 11.65 -15.50 4.63
C ASN A 55 11.56 -16.31 5.94
N ILE A 56 10.59 -16.02 6.82
CA ILE A 56 10.51 -16.62 8.16
C ILE A 56 9.16 -17.29 8.42
N LYS A 57 8.05 -16.58 8.18
CA LYS A 57 6.68 -16.99 8.58
C LYS A 57 5.72 -17.22 7.41
N GLY A 58 6.06 -16.91 6.17
CA GLY A 58 5.37 -17.39 4.97
C GLY A 58 4.77 -16.30 4.08
N SER A 59 3.59 -16.57 3.52
CA SER A 59 2.95 -15.74 2.50
C SER A 59 2.42 -14.42 3.06
N ILE A 60 2.53 -13.36 2.26
CA ILE A 60 1.97 -12.04 2.51
C ILE A 60 0.80 -11.83 1.55
N PHE A 61 -0.36 -11.48 2.09
CA PHE A 61 -1.53 -11.05 1.34
C PHE A 61 -2.28 -9.99 2.13
N GLU A 62 -2.17 -8.74 1.70
CA GLU A 62 -2.80 -7.59 2.33
C GLU A 62 -3.63 -6.82 1.30
N VAL A 63 -4.82 -6.40 1.70
CA VAL A 63 -5.64 -5.43 0.97
C VAL A 63 -5.77 -4.21 1.86
N VAL A 64 -5.40 -3.04 1.34
CA VAL A 64 -5.51 -1.77 2.07
C VAL A 64 -6.21 -0.74 1.20
N SER A 65 -7.15 0.00 1.79
CA SER A 65 -7.81 1.13 1.17
C SER A 65 -7.77 2.34 2.10
N ALA A 66 -7.75 3.52 1.51
CA ALA A 66 -7.73 4.75 2.26
C ALA A 66 -8.39 5.90 1.52
N HIS A 67 -8.86 6.88 2.29
CA HIS A 67 -9.33 8.13 1.74
C HIS A 67 -9.02 9.31 2.66
N ILE A 68 -8.95 10.51 2.07
CA ILE A 68 -8.87 11.77 2.82
C ILE A 68 -10.29 12.25 3.12
N ASP A 69 -10.60 12.34 4.40
CA ASP A 69 -11.86 12.86 4.90
C ASP A 69 -11.81 14.40 4.90
N GLY A 70 -12.47 14.99 3.89
CA GLY A 70 -12.53 16.44 3.74
C GLY A 70 -13.26 17.15 4.88
N ASN A 71 -14.14 16.44 5.59
CA ASN A 71 -14.90 16.99 6.72
C ASN A 71 -14.13 16.92 8.05
N ALA A 72 -13.05 16.12 8.10
CA ALA A 72 -12.22 15.94 9.29
C ALA A 72 -10.82 16.56 9.13
N ASN A 73 -10.75 17.81 8.64
CA ASN A 73 -9.50 18.55 8.42
C ASN A 73 -8.45 17.78 7.58
N GLY A 74 -8.92 16.97 6.61
CA GLY A 74 -8.05 16.18 5.75
C GLY A 74 -7.37 15.01 6.45
N ALA A 75 -7.99 14.47 7.52
CA ALA A 75 -7.55 13.23 8.16
C ALA A 75 -7.65 12.05 7.17
N ILE A 76 -6.69 11.12 7.26
CA ILE A 76 -6.72 9.89 6.47
C ILE A 76 -7.50 8.81 7.23
N ARG A 77 -8.48 8.21 6.56
CA ARG A 77 -9.18 7.01 7.03
C ARG A 77 -8.61 5.80 6.31
N VAL A 78 -8.29 4.75 7.06
CA VAL A 78 -7.67 3.52 6.54
C VAL A 78 -8.54 2.32 6.87
N THR A 79 -8.67 1.41 5.92
CA THR A 79 -9.29 0.10 6.12
C THR A 79 -8.37 -0.95 5.52
N SER A 80 -8.17 -2.06 6.24
CA SER A 80 -7.30 -3.13 5.77
C SER A 80 -7.89 -4.51 6.06
N SER A 81 -7.45 -5.49 5.28
CA SER A 81 -7.73 -6.91 5.47
C SER A 81 -6.47 -7.70 5.17
N SER A 82 -6.15 -8.66 6.03
CA SER A 82 -4.97 -9.51 5.94
C SER A 82 -5.38 -10.98 5.79
N GLN A 83 -4.69 -11.69 4.91
CA GLN A 83 -4.63 -13.15 4.86
C GLN A 83 -3.17 -13.64 5.00
N SER A 84 -2.27 -12.77 5.46
CA SER A 84 -0.87 -13.11 5.73
C SER A 84 -0.76 -14.05 6.92
N THR A 85 0.26 -14.93 6.93
CA THR A 85 0.53 -15.78 8.11
C THR A 85 0.83 -14.93 9.36
N ILE A 86 1.46 -13.76 9.16
CA ILE A 86 1.52 -12.70 10.18
C ILE A 86 0.72 -11.51 9.68
N SER A 87 -0.41 -11.23 10.32
CA SER A 87 -1.19 -10.04 10.03
C SER A 87 -0.38 -8.77 10.25
N LYS A 88 -0.42 -7.88 9.25
CA LYS A 88 0.17 -6.55 9.32
C LYS A 88 -0.87 -5.56 9.86
N THR A 89 -0.41 -4.60 10.66
CA THR A 89 -1.29 -3.53 11.17
C THR A 89 -1.07 -2.28 10.35
N TRP A 90 -2.15 -1.76 9.77
CA TRP A 90 -2.11 -0.57 8.92
C TRP A 90 -2.64 0.66 9.67
N SER A 91 -1.88 1.74 9.58
CA SER A 91 -2.14 3.02 10.25
C SER A 91 -1.99 4.18 9.27
N ALA A 92 -2.46 5.36 9.67
CA ALA A 92 -2.26 6.60 8.92
C ALA A 92 -1.31 7.54 9.67
N ASP A 93 -0.37 8.14 8.93
CA ASP A 93 0.39 9.31 9.37
C ASP A 93 -0.09 10.54 8.58
N ASN A 94 -0.71 11.48 9.29
CA ASN A 94 -1.23 12.71 8.70
C ASN A 94 -0.14 13.75 8.41
N THR A 95 1.03 13.66 9.06
CA THR A 95 2.15 14.59 8.87
C THR A 95 2.87 14.29 7.55
N GLY A 96 3.22 13.02 7.30
CA GLY A 96 3.74 12.56 6.02
C GLY A 96 2.67 12.30 4.96
N LYS A 97 1.38 12.45 5.31
CA LYS A 97 0.21 12.11 4.50
C LYS A 97 0.34 10.72 3.85
N CYS A 98 0.56 9.70 4.67
CA CYS A 98 0.73 8.33 4.19
C CYS A 98 -0.07 7.32 5.00
N VAL A 99 -0.34 6.19 4.37
CA VAL A 99 -0.80 4.97 5.02
C VAL A 99 0.40 4.06 5.16
N TYR A 100 0.62 3.47 6.32
CA TYR A 100 1.81 2.67 6.56
C TYR A 100 1.51 1.44 7.38
N SER A 101 2.36 0.44 7.24
CA SER A 101 2.37 -0.71 8.11
C SER A 101 3.79 -1.07 8.52
N THR A 102 3.93 -1.29 9.83
CA THR A 102 5.11 -1.89 10.44
C THR A 102 4.95 -3.40 10.43
N ASN A 103 6.02 -4.16 10.68
CA ASN A 103 6.05 -5.63 10.74
C ASN A 103 6.27 -6.36 9.41
N PHE A 104 6.81 -5.69 8.39
CA PHE A 104 7.45 -6.43 7.30
C PHE A 104 8.77 -6.99 7.81
N LEU A 105 8.89 -8.32 7.81
CA LEU A 105 10.10 -8.97 8.33
C LEU A 105 11.29 -8.68 7.39
N PRO A 106 12.52 -8.75 7.93
CA PRO A 106 13.73 -8.69 7.12
C PRO A 106 13.65 -9.67 5.95
N TYR A 107 14.17 -9.24 4.79
CA TYR A 107 14.19 -10.02 3.55
C TYR A 107 12.83 -10.36 2.95
N ALA A 108 11.73 -9.74 3.41
CA ALA A 108 10.47 -9.87 2.70
C ALA A 108 10.57 -9.27 1.30
N GLU A 109 9.86 -9.88 0.35
CA GLU A 109 9.69 -9.38 -1.01
C GLU A 109 8.20 -9.31 -1.31
N VAL A 110 7.75 -8.15 -1.77
CA VAL A 110 6.34 -7.92 -2.09
C VAL A 110 6.18 -7.23 -3.43
N THR A 111 5.13 -7.62 -4.15
CA THR A 111 4.56 -6.87 -5.26
C THR A 111 3.38 -6.06 -4.73
N VAL A 112 3.41 -4.75 -4.96
CA VAL A 112 2.36 -3.81 -4.60
C VAL A 112 1.65 -3.34 -5.86
N MET A 113 0.39 -3.71 -6.01
CA MET A 113 -0.49 -3.25 -7.09
C MET A 113 -1.45 -2.21 -6.52
N TYR A 114 -1.45 -0.99 -7.05
CA TYR A 114 -2.17 0.10 -6.40
C TYR A 114 -2.75 1.14 -7.36
N VAL A 115 -3.79 1.83 -6.89
CA VAL A 115 -4.48 2.93 -7.59
C VAL A 115 -4.68 4.09 -6.63
N GLY A 116 -4.46 5.32 -7.10
CA GLY A 116 -4.76 6.55 -6.36
C GLY A 116 -3.67 7.02 -5.39
N PHE A 117 -2.79 6.14 -4.92
CA PHE A 117 -1.58 6.55 -4.20
C PHE A 117 -0.59 7.25 -5.15
N LYS A 118 0.23 8.16 -4.61
CA LYS A 118 1.27 8.87 -5.36
C LYS A 118 2.48 7.97 -5.63
N SER A 119 2.94 7.29 -4.59
CA SER A 119 4.10 6.40 -4.59
C SER A 119 4.03 5.38 -3.46
N VAL A 120 4.86 4.35 -3.57
CA VAL A 120 5.13 3.34 -2.54
C VAL A 120 6.60 3.50 -2.12
N GLU A 121 6.86 3.46 -0.82
CA GLU A 121 8.20 3.66 -0.27
C GLU A 121 8.45 2.73 0.91
N VAL A 122 9.70 2.35 1.12
CA VAL A 122 10.15 1.70 2.35
C VAL A 122 10.77 2.75 3.24
N TYR A 123 10.30 2.82 4.48
CA TYR A 123 10.93 3.63 5.51
C TYR A 123 11.70 2.74 6.47
N HIS A 124 12.98 3.04 6.59
CA HIS A 124 13.89 2.44 7.54
C HIS A 124 13.95 3.37 8.76
N SER A 125 13.56 2.92 9.96
CA SER A 125 13.90 3.69 11.15
C SER A 125 15.40 3.59 11.34
N GLU A 126 16.11 4.71 11.23
CA GLU A 126 17.52 4.76 11.60
C GLU A 126 17.63 4.59 13.13
N SER A 127 18.49 3.67 13.55
CA SER A 127 18.91 3.49 14.95
C SER A 127 19.88 4.59 15.37
#